data_AF-A0A932BLA0-F1
#
_entry.id   AF-A0A932BLA0-F1
#
_cell.length_a   1.000
_cell.length_b   1.000
_cell.length_c   1.000
_cell.angle_alpha   90.00
_cell.angle_beta   90.00
_cell.angle_gamma   90.00
#
_symmetry.space_group_name_H-M   'P 1'
#
loop_
_entity.id
_entity.type
_entity.pdbx_description
1 polymer ?
#
loop_
_entity_poly.entity_id
_entity_poly.type
_entity_poly.pdbx_seq_one_letter_code
_entity_poly.pdbx_strand_id
1 'polypeptide(L)'
;MDLPNASLRVVLNFVAGNVGAAVAESRRLVKLLRRSLDGFGSAEPAPTQVRTSDPESPENWIGLDYIHDQVVAQMEEQSKLWENADGRLRLILGVIGIVFAAVLGLLPRGTITVMTAAGPITEPQYVPFWTGSAAIAAIGCFATAGVIATVAYWPRDFNWPPAPDSLRKYLTTDPREIKLTVLDEMLTAYDQNRVWLGRKFVAFRWAFSLTAIATALLGVAVIMQILVSTRAPG
;
A
#
# COMPACT_ATOMS: atom_id res chain seq x y z
N MET A 1 -23.68 24.88 32.13
CA MET A 1 -22.77 23.71 32.16
C MET A 1 -22.26 23.52 30.73
N ASP A 2 -21.12 24.11 30.39
CA ASP A 2 -20.59 24.25 29.02
C ASP A 2 -19.26 23.50 28.83
N LEU A 3 -19.29 22.17 28.81
CA LEU A 3 -18.08 21.34 28.68
C LEU A 3 -18.01 20.31 27.50
N PRO A 4 -18.98 20.13 26.57
CA PRO A 4 -18.80 19.15 25.49
C PRO A 4 -17.99 19.66 24.26
N ASN A 5 -17.70 20.97 24.15
CA ASN A 5 -17.09 21.54 22.94
C ASN A 5 -15.56 21.32 22.81
N ALA A 6 -14.85 21.10 23.91
CA ALA A 6 -13.39 20.99 23.89
C ALA A 6 -12.92 19.67 23.25
N SER A 7 -13.51 18.55 23.68
CA SER A 7 -13.14 17.20 23.21
C SER A 7 -13.41 17.02 21.72
N LEU A 8 -14.52 17.57 21.23
CA LEU A 8 -14.93 17.47 19.82
C LEU A 8 -14.01 18.29 18.90
N ARG A 9 -13.53 19.45 19.36
CA ARG A 9 -12.52 20.24 18.64
C ARG A 9 -11.16 19.55 18.56
N VAL A 10 -10.74 18.86 19.64
CA VAL A 10 -9.46 18.12 19.64
C VAL A 10 -9.50 16.97 18.64
N VAL A 11 -10.61 16.20 18.60
CA VAL A 11 -10.77 15.10 17.64
C VAL A 11 -10.86 15.62 16.20
N LEU A 12 -11.62 16.69 15.95
CA LEU A 12 -11.70 17.31 14.60
C LEU A 12 -10.35 17.84 14.12
N ASN A 13 -9.59 18.51 14.99
CA ASN A 13 -8.28 19.02 14.63
C ASN A 13 -7.26 17.89 14.39
N PHE A 14 -7.32 16.82 15.17
CA PHE A 14 -6.48 15.65 14.98
C PHE A 14 -6.79 14.94 13.66
N VAL A 15 -8.07 14.72 13.34
CA VAL A 15 -8.49 14.08 12.09
C VAL A 15 -8.16 14.97 10.88
N ALA A 16 -8.47 16.27 10.94
CA ALA A 16 -8.17 17.20 9.85
C ALA A 16 -6.66 17.34 9.61
N GLY A 17 -5.86 17.40 10.68
CA GLY A 17 -4.40 17.47 10.61
C GLY A 17 -3.80 16.22 9.96
N ASN A 18 -4.21 15.03 10.40
CA ASN A 18 -3.69 13.76 9.89
C ASN A 18 -4.10 13.51 8.44
N VAL A 19 -5.34 13.83 8.06
CA VAL A 19 -5.80 13.70 6.67
C VAL A 19 -5.06 14.70 5.77
N GLY A 20 -4.91 15.96 6.20
CA GLY A 20 -4.18 16.98 5.44
C GLY A 20 -2.72 16.60 5.19
N ALA A 21 -2.03 16.11 6.22
CA ALA A 21 -0.65 15.64 6.12
C ALA A 21 -0.53 14.46 5.15
N ALA A 22 -1.41 13.47 5.26
CA ALA A 22 -1.41 12.28 4.40
C ALA A 22 -1.69 12.62 2.92
N VAL A 23 -2.59 13.58 2.64
CA VAL A 23 -2.85 14.04 1.26
C VAL A 23 -1.67 14.83 0.69
N ALA A 24 -1.02 15.67 1.50
CA ALA A 24 0.16 16.42 1.07
C ALA A 24 1.35 15.50 0.75
N GLU A 25 1.57 14.47 1.56
CA GLU A 25 2.62 13.49 1.36
C GLU A 25 2.37 12.61 0.13
N SER A 26 1.11 12.21 -0.08
CA SER A 26 0.67 11.49 -1.28
C SER A 26 0.95 12.28 -2.57
N ARG A 27 0.68 13.60 -2.57
CA ARG A 27 0.98 14.47 -3.73
C ARG A 27 2.48 14.59 -3.99
N ARG A 28 3.31 14.70 -2.93
CA ARG A 28 4.78 14.71 -3.08
C ARG A 28 5.29 13.41 -3.68
N LEU A 29 4.81 12.27 -3.20
CA LEU A 29 5.19 10.96 -3.71
C LEU A 29 4.79 10.75 -5.17
N VAL A 30 3.59 11.16 -5.57
CA VAL A 30 3.16 11.11 -6.98
C VAL A 30 4.08 11.99 -7.85
N LYS A 31 4.49 13.15 -7.35
CA LYS A 31 5.42 14.03 -8.06
C LYS A 31 6.81 13.40 -8.22
N LEU A 32 7.32 12.73 -7.19
CA LEU A 32 8.61 12.04 -7.23
C LEU A 32 8.59 10.82 -8.15
N LEU A 33 7.52 10.00 -8.08
CA LEU A 33 7.34 8.85 -8.97
C LEU A 33 7.25 9.28 -10.43
N ARG A 34 6.50 10.35 -10.74
CA ARG A 34 6.43 10.89 -12.09
C ARG A 34 7.80 11.38 -12.56
N ARG A 35 8.56 12.06 -11.69
CA ARG A 35 9.90 12.54 -12.01
C ARG A 35 10.91 11.41 -12.23
N SER A 36 10.79 10.31 -11.48
CA SER A 36 11.60 9.11 -11.68
C SER A 36 11.25 8.43 -13.00
N LEU A 37 9.95 8.24 -13.30
CA LEU A 37 9.48 7.68 -14.57
C LEU A 37 9.88 8.52 -15.79
N ASP A 38 9.78 9.84 -15.71
CA ASP A 38 10.19 10.74 -16.79
C ASP A 38 11.74 10.80 -16.93
N GLY A 39 12.47 10.56 -15.83
CA GLY A 39 13.94 10.49 -15.82
C GLY A 39 14.53 9.23 -16.48
N PHE A 40 13.77 8.14 -16.58
CA PHE A 40 14.19 6.94 -17.31
C PHE A 40 14.12 7.10 -18.84
N GLY A 41 13.54 8.18 -19.36
CA GLY A 41 13.33 8.39 -20.80
C GLY A 41 14.44 9.12 -21.56
N SER A 42 15.45 9.66 -20.87
CA SER A 42 16.42 10.59 -21.50
C SER A 42 17.85 10.34 -21.03
N ALA A 43 18.34 9.11 -21.16
CA ALA A 43 19.77 8.88 -21.15
C ALA A 43 20.37 9.58 -22.39
N GLU A 44 21.09 10.66 -22.16
CA GLU A 44 21.94 11.33 -23.14
C GLU A 44 22.83 10.28 -23.83
N PRO A 45 22.86 10.21 -25.17
CA PRO A 45 23.66 9.21 -25.87
C PRO A 45 25.12 9.47 -25.53
N ALA A 46 25.72 8.56 -24.76
CA ALA A 46 27.14 8.56 -24.48
C ALA A 46 27.93 8.66 -25.81
N PRO A 47 29.08 9.35 -25.82
CA PRO A 47 29.88 9.55 -27.02
C PRO A 47 30.12 8.20 -27.70
N THR A 48 29.80 8.13 -28.99
CA THR A 48 29.95 6.96 -29.84
C THR A 48 31.43 6.60 -29.95
N GLN A 49 31.95 5.88 -28.96
CA GLN A 49 33.20 5.17 -29.12
C GLN A 49 32.97 4.14 -30.21
N VAL A 50 33.78 4.22 -31.26
CA VAL A 50 33.82 3.25 -32.35
C VAL A 50 34.22 1.91 -31.73
N ARG A 51 33.22 1.13 -31.34
CA ARG A 51 33.40 -0.23 -30.83
C ARG A 51 33.96 -1.05 -31.98
N THR A 52 35.21 -1.48 -31.84
CA THR A 52 35.71 -2.66 -32.53
C THR A 52 34.73 -3.79 -32.22
N SER A 53 33.88 -4.10 -33.19
CA SER A 53 32.85 -5.14 -33.14
C SER A 53 33.48 -6.54 -33.24
N ASP A 54 34.62 -6.73 -32.59
CA ASP A 54 35.22 -8.04 -32.41
C ASP A 54 34.70 -8.63 -31.10
N PRO A 55 33.77 -9.59 -31.16
CA PRO A 55 33.25 -10.26 -29.98
C PRO A 55 34.33 -11.00 -29.18
N GLU A 56 35.54 -11.20 -29.69
CA GLU A 56 36.64 -11.90 -29.00
C GLU A 56 37.64 -10.95 -28.31
N SER A 57 37.50 -9.63 -28.48
CA SER A 57 38.35 -8.64 -27.83
C SER A 57 38.17 -8.61 -26.30
N PRO A 58 39.23 -8.74 -25.48
CA PRO A 58 39.16 -8.65 -24.02
C PRO A 58 38.61 -7.31 -23.50
N GLU A 59 38.73 -6.23 -24.28
CA GLU A 59 38.22 -4.90 -23.91
C GLU A 59 36.68 -4.86 -23.92
N ASN A 60 36.03 -5.65 -24.78
CA ASN A 60 34.57 -5.79 -24.78
C ASN A 60 34.03 -6.50 -23.52
N TRP A 61 34.90 -7.19 -22.76
CA TRP A 61 34.51 -7.97 -21.58
C TRP A 61 34.38 -7.08 -20.34
N ILE A 62 35.18 -6.00 -20.26
CA ILE A 62 35.02 -4.92 -19.27
C ILE A 62 33.63 -4.28 -19.42
N GLY A 63 33.14 -4.16 -20.66
CA GLY A 63 31.79 -3.68 -20.94
C GLY A 63 30.69 -4.62 -20.42
N LEU A 64 30.91 -5.94 -20.48
CA LEU A 64 29.92 -6.92 -20.00
C LEU A 64 29.84 -6.96 -18.48
N ASP A 65 30.98 -6.88 -17.78
CA ASP A 65 31.00 -6.80 -16.32
C ASP A 65 30.36 -5.50 -15.83
N TYR A 66 30.65 -4.37 -16.51
CA TYR A 66 29.97 -3.11 -16.25
C TYR A 66 28.45 -3.20 -16.43
N ILE A 67 27.97 -3.84 -17.51
CA ILE A 67 26.54 -4.05 -17.74
C ILE A 67 25.93 -4.95 -16.66
N HIS A 68 26.64 -6.02 -16.27
CA HIS A 68 26.19 -6.91 -15.20
C HIS A 68 26.03 -6.15 -13.88
N ASP A 69 27.03 -5.38 -13.46
CA ASP A 69 26.99 -4.55 -12.25
C ASP A 69 25.83 -3.55 -12.29
N GLN A 70 25.59 -2.92 -13.46
CA GLN A 70 24.49 -2.00 -13.64
C GLN A 70 23.11 -2.68 -13.49
N VAL A 71 22.96 -3.89 -14.03
CA VAL A 71 21.71 -4.67 -13.90
C VAL A 71 21.52 -5.15 -12.46
N VAL A 72 22.58 -5.59 -11.77
CA VAL A 72 22.54 -5.94 -10.34
C VAL A 72 22.08 -4.74 -9.50
N ALA A 73 22.66 -3.55 -9.74
CA ALA A 73 22.27 -2.34 -9.02
C ALA A 73 20.80 -1.97 -9.24
N GLN A 74 20.29 -2.11 -10.48
CA GLN A 74 18.88 -1.86 -10.79
C GLN A 74 17.94 -2.88 -10.15
N MET A 75 18.33 -4.16 -10.11
CA MET A 75 17.59 -5.21 -9.39
C MET A 75 17.52 -4.92 -7.89
N GLU A 76 18.63 -4.47 -7.30
CA GLU A 76 18.67 -4.09 -5.89
C GLU A 76 17.72 -2.92 -5.60
N GLU A 77 17.70 -1.90 -6.47
CA GLU A 77 16.75 -0.80 -6.35
C GLU A 77 15.30 -1.28 -6.45
N GLN A 78 14.97 -2.15 -7.40
CA GLN A 78 13.64 -2.75 -7.50
C GLN A 78 13.26 -3.56 -6.26
N SER A 79 14.20 -4.31 -5.68
CA SER A 79 13.95 -5.09 -4.47
C SER A 79 13.60 -4.18 -3.28
N LYS A 80 14.30 -3.04 -3.13
CA LYS A 80 13.99 -2.04 -2.10
C LYS A 80 12.60 -1.43 -2.31
N LEU A 81 12.22 -1.17 -3.55
CA LEU A 81 10.88 -0.67 -3.89
C LEU A 81 9.80 -1.73 -3.57
N TRP A 82 10.09 -3.00 -3.83
CA TRP A 82 9.21 -4.12 -3.52
C TRP A 82 8.97 -4.23 -2.00
N GLU A 83 10.06 -4.27 -1.21
CA GLU A 83 9.98 -4.33 0.26
C GLU A 83 9.21 -3.13 0.85
N ASN A 84 9.43 -1.93 0.31
CA ASN A 84 8.70 -0.74 0.74
C ASN A 84 7.20 -0.83 0.41
N ALA A 85 6.84 -1.32 -0.79
CA ALA A 85 5.45 -1.54 -1.17
C ALA A 85 4.77 -2.57 -0.25
N ASP A 86 5.45 -3.69 0.04
CA ASP A 86 4.95 -4.73 0.93
C ASP A 86 4.83 -4.23 2.38
N GLY A 87 5.80 -3.47 2.87
CA GLY A 87 5.75 -2.84 4.19
C GLY A 87 4.56 -1.89 4.35
N ARG A 88 4.26 -1.09 3.32
CA ARG A 88 3.10 -0.19 3.30
C ARG A 88 1.77 -0.94 3.22
N LEU A 89 1.69 -2.01 2.44
CA LEU A 89 0.49 -2.86 2.38
C LEU A 89 0.22 -3.54 3.73
N ARG A 90 1.27 -4.04 4.39
CA ARG A 90 1.18 -4.60 5.75
C ARG A 90 0.70 -3.56 6.76
N LEU A 91 1.18 -2.31 6.67
CA LEU A 91 0.72 -1.23 7.52
C LEU A 91 -0.79 -0.97 7.34
N ILE A 92 -1.27 -0.87 6.09
CA ILE A 92 -2.71 -0.68 5.81
C ILE A 92 -3.53 -1.83 6.39
N LEU A 93 -3.11 -3.08 6.19
CA LEU A 93 -3.79 -4.25 6.75
C LEU A 93 -3.84 -4.19 8.29
N GLY A 94 -2.75 -3.79 8.94
CA GLY A 94 -2.69 -3.59 10.38
C GLY A 94 -3.68 -2.52 10.87
N VAL A 95 -3.72 -1.36 10.19
CA VAL A 95 -4.67 -0.27 10.53
C VAL A 95 -6.12 -0.73 10.35
N ILE A 96 -6.44 -1.39 9.24
CA ILE A 96 -7.79 -1.93 9.00
C ILE A 96 -8.16 -2.93 10.11
N GLY A 97 -7.24 -3.81 10.51
CA GLY A 97 -7.45 -4.75 11.60
C GLY A 97 -7.75 -4.07 12.94
N ILE A 98 -7.00 -3.01 13.29
CA ILE A 98 -7.24 -2.23 14.52
C ILE A 98 -8.60 -1.53 14.46
N VAL A 99 -8.95 -0.91 13.34
CA VAL A 99 -10.26 -0.25 13.16
C VAL A 99 -11.39 -1.26 13.29
N PHE A 100 -11.27 -2.43 12.68
CA PHE A 100 -12.26 -3.50 12.85
C PHE A 100 -12.36 -3.99 14.30
N ALA A 101 -11.24 -4.20 14.98
CA ALA A 101 -11.25 -4.59 16.39
C ALA A 101 -11.90 -3.51 17.28
N ALA A 102 -11.62 -2.23 17.03
CA ALA A 102 -12.24 -1.12 17.73
C ALA A 102 -13.74 -1.04 17.46
N VAL A 103 -14.16 -1.16 16.20
CA VAL A 103 -15.58 -1.15 15.82
C VAL A 103 -16.31 -2.35 16.43
N LEU A 104 -15.74 -3.55 16.40
CA LEU A 104 -16.31 -4.75 17.02
C LEU A 104 -16.36 -4.67 18.55
N GLY A 105 -15.34 -4.06 19.18
CA GLY A 105 -15.31 -3.85 20.62
C GLY A 105 -16.27 -2.75 21.10
N LEU A 106 -16.51 -1.73 20.27
CA LEU A 106 -17.38 -0.59 20.57
C LEU A 106 -18.80 -0.73 20.02
N LEU A 107 -19.09 -1.77 19.23
CA LEU A 107 -20.42 -2.07 18.74
C LEU A 107 -21.33 -2.24 19.96
N PRO A 108 -22.30 -1.31 20.20
CA PRO A 108 -23.20 -1.44 21.31
C PRO A 108 -23.97 -2.74 21.10
N ARG A 109 -23.86 -3.67 22.04
CA ARG A 109 -24.87 -4.72 22.21
C ARG A 109 -26.15 -3.97 22.54
N GLY A 110 -26.90 -3.63 21.50
CA GLY A 110 -27.84 -2.51 21.46
C GLY A 110 -29.09 -2.76 22.27
N THR A 111 -28.93 -2.96 23.57
CA THR A 111 -30.03 -3.18 24.51
C THR A 111 -29.84 -2.18 25.64
N ILE A 112 -30.74 -1.20 25.72
CA ILE A 112 -30.80 -0.30 26.86
C ILE A 112 -31.64 -0.99 27.92
N THR A 113 -31.10 -1.13 29.12
CA THR A 113 -31.89 -1.67 30.24
C THR A 113 -32.63 -0.50 30.88
N VAL A 114 -33.93 -0.39 30.64
CA VAL A 114 -34.78 0.66 31.21
C VAL A 114 -35.44 0.08 32.47
N MET A 115 -35.29 0.77 33.60
CA MET A 115 -35.97 0.39 34.84
C MET A 115 -37.44 0.82 34.77
N THR A 116 -38.34 -0.15 34.82
CA THR A 116 -39.79 0.09 34.91
C THR A 116 -40.31 -0.31 36.29
N ALA A 117 -41.55 0.09 36.62
CA ALA A 117 -42.20 -0.32 37.87
C ALA A 117 -42.37 -1.85 38.01
N ALA A 118 -42.27 -2.60 36.90
CA ALA A 118 -42.33 -4.07 36.87
C ALA A 118 -40.94 -4.75 36.83
N GLY A 119 -39.85 -3.97 36.80
CA GLY A 119 -38.46 -4.46 36.70
C GLY A 119 -37.70 -3.93 35.47
N PRO A 120 -36.43 -4.33 35.30
CA PRO A 120 -35.61 -3.93 34.15
C PRO A 120 -36.08 -4.60 32.86
N ILE A 121 -36.45 -3.80 31.85
CA ILE A 121 -36.77 -4.26 30.50
C ILE A 121 -35.62 -3.85 29.58
N THR A 122 -35.14 -4.78 28.75
CA THR A 122 -34.09 -4.50 27.77
C THR A 122 -34.72 -4.20 26.41
N GLU A 123 -34.62 -2.95 25.96
CA GLU A 123 -35.16 -2.50 24.68
C GLU A 123 -34.06 -2.28 23.64
N PRO A 124 -34.31 -2.65 22.36
CA PRO A 124 -33.34 -2.44 21.30
C PRO A 124 -33.16 -0.95 20.99
N GLN A 125 -31.93 -0.45 21.07
CA GLN A 125 -31.62 0.93 20.67
C GLN A 125 -31.41 1.00 19.16
N TYR A 126 -32.38 1.59 18.44
CA TYR A 126 -32.24 1.82 17.01
C TYR A 126 -31.36 3.04 16.74
N VAL A 127 -30.28 2.82 15.99
CA VAL A 127 -29.41 3.89 15.49
C VAL A 127 -30.14 4.62 14.35
N PRO A 128 -30.07 5.97 14.26
CA PRO A 128 -30.68 6.70 13.14
C PRO A 128 -30.27 6.14 11.78
N PHE A 129 -31.22 6.03 10.85
CA PHE A 129 -31.03 5.40 9.55
C PHE A 129 -29.77 5.90 8.81
N TRP A 130 -29.55 7.23 8.80
CA TRP A 130 -28.39 7.85 8.15
C TRP A 130 -27.05 7.50 8.79
N THR A 131 -27.02 7.38 10.12
CA THR A 131 -25.81 6.95 10.85
C THR A 131 -25.53 5.48 10.56
N GLY A 132 -26.56 4.64 10.55
CA GLY A 132 -26.45 3.22 10.21
C GLY A 132 -25.97 3.00 8.78
N SER A 133 -26.55 3.70 7.80
CA SER A 133 -26.16 3.56 6.39
C SER A 133 -24.73 4.03 6.12
N ALA A 134 -24.31 5.15 6.73
CA ALA A 134 -22.93 5.63 6.64
C ALA A 134 -21.93 4.65 7.27
N ALA A 135 -22.27 4.05 8.42
CA ALA A 135 -21.43 3.04 9.07
C ALA A 135 -21.33 1.76 8.23
N ILE A 136 -22.43 1.26 7.68
CA ILE A 136 -22.43 0.08 6.79
C ILE A 136 -21.59 0.35 5.54
N ALA A 137 -21.75 1.53 4.92
CA ALA A 137 -20.95 1.93 3.77
C ALA A 137 -19.45 1.98 4.13
N ALA A 138 -19.08 2.56 5.28
CA ALA A 138 -17.70 2.59 5.75
C ALA A 138 -17.13 1.19 5.95
N ILE A 139 -17.89 0.28 6.58
CA ILE A 139 -17.49 -1.12 6.77
C ILE A 139 -17.29 -1.81 5.42
N GLY A 140 -18.18 -1.60 4.46
CA GLY A 140 -18.05 -2.11 3.09
C GLY A 140 -16.79 -1.60 2.38
N CYS A 141 -16.47 -0.32 2.53
CA CYS A 141 -15.23 0.26 2.00
C CYS A 141 -13.98 -0.32 2.68
N PHE A 142 -13.98 -0.52 4.00
CA PHE A 142 -12.86 -1.17 4.68
C PHE A 142 -12.69 -2.64 4.27
N ALA A 143 -13.79 -3.38 4.14
CA ALA A 143 -13.76 -4.78 3.71
C ALA A 143 -13.20 -4.91 2.28
N THR A 144 -13.68 -4.09 1.35
CA THR A 144 -13.17 -4.07 -0.04
C THR A 144 -11.70 -3.63 -0.10
N ALA A 145 -11.29 -2.62 0.68
CA ALA A 145 -9.88 -2.22 0.80
C ALA A 145 -9.02 -3.38 1.34
N GLY A 146 -9.50 -4.10 2.35
CA GLY A 146 -8.84 -5.25 2.94
C GLY A 146 -8.66 -6.39 1.93
N VAL A 147 -9.69 -6.71 1.13
CA VAL A 147 -9.61 -7.73 0.08
C VAL A 147 -8.58 -7.33 -0.98
N ILE A 148 -8.62 -6.09 -1.48
CA ILE A 148 -7.65 -5.59 -2.47
C ILE A 148 -6.23 -5.66 -1.91
N ALA A 149 -6.03 -5.22 -0.66
CA ALA A 149 -4.73 -5.25 -0.01
C ALA A 149 -4.23 -6.68 0.19
N THR A 150 -5.10 -7.62 0.59
CA THR A 150 -4.74 -9.03 0.82
C THR A 150 -4.36 -9.72 -0.49
N VAL A 151 -5.13 -9.51 -1.56
CA VAL A 151 -4.82 -10.07 -2.89
C VAL A 151 -3.50 -9.49 -3.43
N ALA A 152 -3.25 -8.19 -3.22
CA ALA A 152 -2.00 -7.55 -3.64
C ALA A 152 -0.79 -7.95 -2.77
N TYR A 153 -1.04 -8.25 -1.49
CA TYR A 153 -0.03 -8.72 -0.54
C TYR A 153 0.33 -10.19 -0.73
N TRP A 154 -0.44 -10.97 -1.51
CA TRP A 154 -0.27 -12.42 -1.64
C TRP A 154 1.22 -12.77 -1.75
N PRO A 155 1.74 -13.59 -0.81
CA PRO A 155 3.16 -13.79 -0.65
C PRO A 155 3.73 -14.35 -1.95
N ARG A 156 4.57 -13.54 -2.57
CA ARG A 156 5.28 -13.88 -3.78
C ARG A 156 6.67 -13.32 -3.62
N ASP A 157 7.65 -14.19 -3.74
CA ASP A 157 9.04 -13.80 -3.59
C ASP A 157 9.47 -12.94 -4.78
N PHE A 158 10.35 -11.97 -4.52
CA PHE A 158 11.02 -11.24 -5.58
C PHE A 158 11.91 -12.22 -6.33
N ASN A 159 11.74 -12.31 -7.65
CA ASN A 159 12.54 -13.23 -8.45
C ASN A 159 13.97 -12.68 -8.56
N TRP A 160 14.90 -13.26 -7.80
CA TRP A 160 16.33 -12.98 -7.85
C TRP A 160 17.04 -14.07 -8.65
N PRO A 161 17.32 -13.84 -9.94
CA PRO A 161 18.22 -14.69 -10.69
C PRO A 161 19.69 -14.45 -10.26
N PRO A 162 20.56 -15.44 -10.45
CA PRO A 162 20.28 -16.78 -11.00
C PRO A 162 19.54 -17.68 -10.01
N ALA A 163 18.61 -18.50 -10.51
CA ALA A 163 17.96 -19.52 -9.68
C ALA A 163 19.01 -20.51 -9.11
N PRO A 164 18.88 -20.97 -7.86
CA PRO A 164 19.85 -21.89 -7.26
C PRO A 164 20.01 -23.18 -8.07
N ASP A 165 18.95 -23.64 -8.74
CA ASP A 165 18.96 -24.83 -9.57
C ASP A 165 19.77 -24.65 -10.88
N SER A 166 19.91 -23.42 -11.38
CA SER A 166 20.70 -23.14 -12.59
C SER A 166 22.20 -23.01 -12.31
N LEU A 167 22.61 -22.81 -11.05
CA LEU A 167 24.02 -22.72 -10.65
C LEU A 167 24.86 -23.95 -11.06
N ARG A 168 24.29 -25.16 -10.99
CA ARG A 168 25.00 -26.37 -11.38
C ARG A 168 25.29 -26.42 -12.89
N LYS A 169 24.39 -25.88 -13.71
CA LYS A 169 24.56 -25.78 -15.16
C LYS A 169 25.65 -24.77 -15.53
N TYR A 170 25.83 -23.74 -14.69
CA TYR A 170 26.86 -22.73 -14.86
C TYR A 170 28.28 -23.19 -14.50
N LEU A 171 28.44 -24.31 -13.78
CA LEU A 171 29.79 -24.84 -13.50
C LEU A 171 30.41 -25.60 -14.67
N THR A 172 29.61 -26.08 -15.63
CA THR A 172 30.07 -26.95 -16.72
C THR A 172 29.99 -26.32 -18.11
N THR A 173 29.49 -25.10 -18.22
CA THR A 173 29.27 -24.40 -19.50
C THR A 173 30.39 -23.37 -19.72
N ASP A 174 30.62 -22.94 -20.96
CA ASP A 174 31.58 -21.87 -21.28
C ASP A 174 31.21 -20.58 -20.50
N PRO A 175 32.15 -19.94 -19.77
CA PRO A 175 31.90 -18.71 -19.02
C PRO A 175 31.23 -17.60 -19.84
N ARG A 176 31.45 -17.55 -21.15
CA ARG A 176 30.85 -16.54 -22.03
C ARG A 176 29.37 -16.76 -22.24
N GLU A 177 28.98 -17.98 -22.60
CA GLU A 177 27.58 -18.35 -22.79
C GLU A 177 26.79 -18.19 -21.49
N ILE A 178 27.43 -18.51 -20.36
CA ILE A 178 26.85 -18.33 -19.03
C ILE A 178 26.55 -16.85 -18.76
N LYS A 179 27.52 -15.95 -18.93
CA LYS A 179 27.30 -14.52 -18.63
C LYS A 179 26.16 -13.92 -19.45
N LEU A 180 26.07 -14.25 -20.74
CA LEU A 180 24.98 -13.79 -21.59
C LEU A 180 23.64 -14.39 -21.17
N THR A 181 23.62 -15.69 -20.84
CA THR A 181 22.41 -16.37 -20.36
C THR A 181 21.92 -15.78 -19.04
N VAL A 182 22.83 -15.53 -18.09
CA VAL A 182 22.51 -14.90 -16.81
C VAL A 182 21.98 -13.49 -17.03
N LEU A 183 22.59 -12.71 -17.92
CA LEU A 183 22.12 -11.36 -18.22
C LEU A 183 20.70 -11.36 -18.81
N ASP A 184 20.41 -12.29 -19.72
CA ASP A 184 19.07 -12.43 -20.31
C ASP A 184 18.02 -12.90 -19.28
N GLU A 185 18.40 -13.82 -18.40
CA GLU A 185 17.58 -14.26 -17.27
C GLU A 185 17.30 -13.09 -16.30
N MET A 186 18.32 -12.27 -16.03
CA MET A 186 18.20 -11.06 -15.20
C MET A 186 17.26 -10.03 -15.82
N LEU A 187 17.39 -9.74 -17.11
CA LEU A 187 16.51 -8.81 -17.83
C LEU A 187 15.06 -9.30 -17.85
N THR A 188 14.86 -10.59 -18.11
CA THR A 188 13.53 -11.21 -18.09
C THR A 188 12.89 -11.14 -16.70
N ALA A 189 13.65 -11.43 -15.64
CA ALA A 189 13.17 -11.31 -14.27
C ALA A 189 12.85 -9.86 -13.90
N TYR A 190 13.68 -8.90 -14.33
CA TYR A 190 13.45 -7.47 -14.13
C TYR A 190 12.13 -7.01 -14.75
N ASP A 191 11.84 -7.39 -15.99
CA ASP A 191 10.59 -7.02 -16.67
C ASP A 191 9.36 -7.65 -15.99
N GLN A 192 9.46 -8.91 -15.57
CA GLN A 192 8.41 -9.56 -14.81
C GLN A 192 8.17 -8.85 -13.47
N ASN A 193 9.24 -8.59 -12.70
CA ASN A 193 9.18 -7.90 -11.42
C ASN A 193 8.57 -6.51 -11.57
N ARG A 194 8.93 -5.76 -12.63
CA ARG A 194 8.38 -4.44 -12.94
C ARG A 194 6.86 -4.46 -13.13
N VAL A 195 6.34 -5.43 -13.89
CA VAL A 195 4.88 -5.57 -14.11
C VAL A 195 4.16 -5.85 -12.79
N TRP A 196 4.70 -6.74 -11.97
CA TRP A 196 4.13 -7.07 -10.66
C TRP A 196 4.16 -5.91 -9.68
N LEU A 197 5.27 -5.19 -9.63
CA LEU A 197 5.48 -4.03 -8.78
C LEU A 197 4.52 -2.89 -9.18
N GLY A 198 4.28 -2.70 -10.48
CA GLY A 198 3.23 -1.80 -10.98
C GLY A 198 1.83 -2.17 -10.49
N ARG A 199 1.47 -3.46 -10.55
CA ARG A 199 0.16 -3.95 -10.05
C ARG A 199 0.02 -3.74 -8.54
N LYS A 200 1.07 -4.00 -7.75
CA LYS A 200 1.08 -3.74 -6.29
C LYS A 200 0.85 -2.26 -5.97
N PHE A 201 1.51 -1.34 -6.68
CA PHE A 201 1.29 0.09 -6.46
C PHE A 201 -0.11 0.57 -6.82
N VAL A 202 -0.68 0.06 -7.92
CA VAL A 202 -2.06 0.37 -8.29
C VAL A 202 -3.03 -0.13 -7.22
N ALA A 203 -2.86 -1.36 -6.76
CA ALA A 203 -3.68 -1.93 -5.69
C ALA A 203 -3.53 -1.16 -4.37
N PHE A 204 -2.30 -0.78 -3.99
CA PHE A 204 -2.03 0.07 -2.84
C PHE A 204 -2.79 1.39 -2.93
N ARG A 205 -2.76 2.07 -4.09
CA ARG A 205 -3.46 3.34 -4.29
C ARG A 205 -4.96 3.19 -4.08
N TRP A 206 -5.56 2.15 -4.66
CA TRP A 206 -6.98 1.87 -4.50
C TRP A 206 -7.36 1.53 -3.05
N ALA A 207 -6.59 0.66 -2.40
CA ALA A 207 -6.81 0.29 -1.00
C ALA A 207 -6.70 1.51 -0.08
N PHE A 208 -5.68 2.36 -0.29
CA PHE A 208 -5.50 3.59 0.46
C PHE A 208 -6.66 4.58 0.26
N SER A 209 -7.09 4.81 -0.98
CA SER A 209 -8.23 5.69 -1.27
C SER A 209 -9.53 5.19 -0.64
N LEU A 210 -9.81 3.88 -0.70
CA LEU A 210 -10.97 3.29 -0.06
C LEU A 210 -10.91 3.40 1.46
N THR A 211 -9.73 3.17 2.06
CA THR A 211 -9.52 3.30 3.51
C THR A 211 -9.75 4.75 3.97
N ALA A 212 -9.28 5.73 3.19
CA ALA A 212 -9.49 7.15 3.48
C ALA A 212 -10.98 7.54 3.41
N ILE A 213 -11.70 7.08 2.37
CA ILE A 213 -13.14 7.30 2.22
C ILE A 213 -13.90 6.66 3.38
N ALA A 214 -13.57 5.41 3.72
CA ALA A 214 -14.18 4.68 4.83
C ALA A 214 -13.98 5.42 6.16
N THR A 215 -12.78 5.93 6.40
CA THR A 215 -12.46 6.70 7.61
C THR A 215 -13.26 8.00 7.68
N ALA A 216 -13.41 8.71 6.56
CA ALA A 216 -14.24 9.91 6.49
C ALA A 216 -15.72 9.62 6.77
N LEU A 217 -16.28 8.56 6.17
CA LEU A 217 -17.66 8.13 6.40
C LEU A 217 -17.90 7.74 7.87
N LEU A 218 -16.96 7.01 8.48
CA LEU A 218 -17.03 6.63 9.88
C LEU A 218 -16.97 7.87 10.78
N GLY A 219 -16.11 8.84 10.48
CA GLY A 219 -16.05 10.12 11.19
C GLY A 219 -17.38 10.90 11.13
N VAL A 220 -18.00 10.97 9.95
CA VAL A 220 -19.33 11.60 9.78
C VAL A 220 -20.39 10.85 10.59
N ALA A 221 -20.41 9.52 10.57
CA ALA A 221 -21.35 8.72 11.34
C ALA A 221 -21.21 8.97 12.86
N VAL A 222 -19.98 9.02 13.38
CA VAL A 222 -19.70 9.30 14.79
C VAL A 222 -20.16 10.71 15.18
N ILE A 223 -19.84 11.73 14.38
CA ILE A 223 -20.28 13.10 14.64
C ILE A 223 -21.81 13.19 14.66
N MET A 224 -22.49 12.57 13.69
CA MET A 224 -23.95 12.54 13.66
C MET A 224 -24.54 11.83 14.89
N GLN A 225 -23.96 10.71 15.31
CA GLN A 225 -24.40 10.00 16.51
C GLN A 225 -24.28 10.87 17.77
N ILE A 226 -23.17 11.60 17.93
CA ILE A 226 -22.96 12.52 19.05
C ILE A 226 -23.98 13.67 18.99
N LEU A 227 -24.22 14.24 17.81
CA LEU A 227 -25.20 15.32 17.64
C LEU A 227 -26.62 14.89 17.97
N VAL A 228 -27.02 13.67 17.58
CA VAL A 228 -28.34 13.13 17.94
C VAL A 228 -28.42 12.85 19.44
N SER A 229 -27.38 12.27 20.02
CA SER A 229 -27.35 11.92 21.46
C SER A 229 -27.34 13.15 22.36
N THR A 230 -26.73 14.25 21.91
CA THR A 230 -26.70 15.52 22.65
C THR A 230 -27.95 16.37 22.45
N ARG A 231 -28.67 16.18 21.33
CA ARG A 231 -29.92 16.91 21.05
C ARG A 231 -31.14 16.35 21.74
N ALA A 232 -31.14 15.11 22.21
CA ALA A 232 -32.26 14.54 22.97
C ALA A 232 -32.42 15.31 24.29
N PRO A 233 -33.41 16.21 24.42
CA PRO A 233 -33.79 16.79 25.70
C PRO A 233 -34.70 15.77 26.39
N GLY A 234 -34.80 15.85 27.72
CA GLY A 234 -35.77 15.07 28.49
C GLY A 234 -37.22 15.33 28.07
#